data_AF-A0A4Z0LP43-F1
#
_entry.id   AF-A0A4Z0LP43-F1
#
_cell.length_a   1.000
_cell.length_b   1.000
_cell.length_c   1.000
_cell.angle_alpha   90.00
_cell.angle_beta   90.00
_cell.angle_gamma   90.00
#
_symmetry.space_group_name_H-M   'P 1'
#
loop_
_entity.id
_entity.type
_entity.pdbx_description
1 polymer ?
#
loop_
_entity_poly.entity_id
_entity_poly.type
_entity_poly.pdbx_seq_one_letter_code
_entity_poly.pdbx_strand_id
1 'polypeptide(L)'
;ALADAYEAQHDDYNKIMVKAIADRLAEAFAEYLHERVRKVYWGYAPNESLSNDELIRENYQGIRPAPGYPACPEHTEKGPIWQRALI
;
A
#
# COMPACT_ATOMS: atom_id res chain seq x y z
N ALA A 1 3.63 -10.86 -16.45
CA ALA A 1 3.66 -12.30 -16.18
C ALA A 1 2.24 -12.91 -16.16
N LEU A 2 1.39 -12.65 -15.14
CA LEU A 2 0.02 -13.22 -15.11
C LEU A 2 -0.97 -12.51 -16.04
N ALA A 3 -1.00 -11.17 -16.01
CA ALA A 3 -1.89 -10.39 -16.89
C ALA A 3 -1.59 -10.65 -18.38
N ASP A 4 -0.31 -10.68 -18.75
CA ASP A 4 0.12 -10.96 -20.12
C ASP A 4 -0.23 -12.39 -20.56
N ALA A 5 -0.24 -13.36 -19.63
CA ALA A 5 -0.65 -14.73 -19.92
C ALA A 5 -2.15 -14.84 -20.23
N TYR A 6 -3.00 -14.09 -19.53
CA TYR A 6 -4.43 -14.00 -19.84
C TYR A 6 -4.69 -13.21 -21.13
N GLU A 7 -3.92 -12.15 -21.38
CA GLU A 7 -3.99 -11.39 -22.63
C GLU A 7 -3.64 -12.26 -23.84
N ALA A 8 -2.60 -13.10 -23.75
CA ALA A 8 -2.22 -14.03 -24.81
C ALA A 8 -3.31 -15.08 -25.12
N GLN A 9 -4.23 -15.31 -24.20
CA GLN A 9 -5.38 -16.22 -24.35
C GLN A 9 -6.66 -15.47 -24.76
N HIS A 10 -6.58 -14.16 -25.03
CA HIS A 10 -7.73 -13.27 -25.25
C HIS A 10 -8.75 -13.29 -24.09
N ASP A 11 -8.29 -13.53 -22.87
CA ASP A 11 -9.09 -13.52 -21.65
C ASP A 11 -8.97 -12.17 -20.93
N ASP A 12 -9.69 -11.17 -21.43
CA ASP A 12 -9.66 -9.83 -20.88
C ASP A 12 -10.28 -9.74 -19.48
N TYR A 13 -11.22 -10.61 -19.15
CA TYR A 13 -11.84 -10.65 -17.82
C TYR A 13 -10.80 -10.98 -16.75
N ASN A 14 -10.10 -12.11 -16.90
CA ASN A 14 -9.10 -12.51 -15.91
C ASN A 14 -7.88 -11.59 -15.94
N LYS A 15 -7.53 -11.01 -17.09
CA LYS A 15 -6.51 -9.95 -17.19
C LYS A 15 -6.87 -8.72 -16.35
N ILE A 16 -8.10 -8.23 -16.43
CA ILE A 16 -8.56 -7.08 -15.62
C ILE A 16 -8.63 -7.49 -14.14
N MET A 17 -9.19 -8.67 -13.86
CA MET A 17 -9.36 -9.19 -12.51
C MET A 17 -8.02 -9.31 -11.78
N VAL A 18 -7.00 -9.90 -12.41
CA VAL A 18 -5.68 -10.06 -11.76
C VAL A 18 -5.01 -8.72 -11.49
N LYS A 19 -5.18 -7.72 -12.37
CA LYS A 19 -4.68 -6.36 -12.13
C LYS A 19 -5.41 -5.70 -10.96
N ALA A 20 -6.73 -5.82 -10.89
CA ALA A 20 -7.54 -5.29 -9.80
C ALA A 20 -7.19 -5.94 -8.46
N ILE A 21 -7.04 -7.27 -8.41
CA ILE A 21 -6.64 -7.99 -7.20
C ILE A 21 -5.22 -7.58 -6.77
N ALA A 22 -4.27 -7.46 -7.70
CA ALA A 22 -2.91 -7.03 -7.39
C ALA A 22 -2.88 -5.64 -6.75
N ASP A 23 -3.69 -4.71 -7.27
CA ASP A 23 -3.85 -3.37 -6.71
C ASP A 23 -4.45 -3.41 -5.29
N ARG A 24 -5.52 -4.20 -5.07
CA ARG A 24 -6.10 -4.38 -3.73
C ARG A 24 -5.12 -5.01 -2.74
N LEU A 25 -4.29 -5.95 -3.17
CA LEU A 25 -3.25 -6.54 -2.34
C LEU A 25 -2.13 -5.54 -2.00
N ALA A 26 -1.74 -4.68 -2.94
CA ALA A 26 -0.75 -3.64 -2.70
C ALA A 26 -1.22 -2.65 -1.63
N GLU A 27 -2.46 -2.17 -1.74
CA GLU A 27 -3.06 -1.27 -0.74
C GLU A 27 -3.25 -1.94 0.62
N ALA A 28 -3.73 -3.20 0.64
CA ALA A 28 -3.86 -3.96 1.88
C ALA A 28 -2.51 -4.18 2.58
N PHE A 29 -1.44 -4.40 1.80
CA PHE A 29 -0.10 -4.54 2.34
C PHE A 29 0.41 -3.21 2.93
N ALA A 30 0.13 -2.08 2.28
CA ALA A 30 0.47 -0.76 2.82
C ALA A 30 -0.22 -0.50 4.17
N GLU A 31 -1.52 -0.82 4.30
CA GLU A 31 -2.26 -0.68 5.55
C GLU A 31 -1.71 -1.59 6.65
N TYR A 32 -1.51 -2.88 6.33
CA TYR A 32 -0.95 -3.85 7.27
C TYR A 32 0.44 -3.46 7.74
N LEU A 33 1.34 -3.08 6.82
CA LEU A 33 2.69 -2.66 7.17
C LEU A 33 2.66 -1.41 8.04
N HIS A 34 1.78 -0.45 7.73
CA HIS A 34 1.61 0.74 8.55
C HIS A 34 1.15 0.37 9.97
N GLU A 35 0.14 -0.49 10.13
CA GLU A 35 -0.29 -1.01 11.43
C GLU A 35 0.88 -1.67 12.20
N ARG A 36 1.68 -2.50 11.52
CA ARG A 36 2.88 -3.13 12.10
C ARG A 36 3.93 -2.11 12.53
N VAL A 37 4.10 -1.02 11.77
CA VAL A 37 4.99 0.08 12.17
C VAL A 37 4.48 0.74 13.45
N ARG A 38 3.19 1.07 13.54
CA ARG A 38 2.60 1.71 14.73
C ARG A 38 2.71 0.84 15.98
N LYS A 39 2.42 -0.46 15.84
CA LYS A 39 2.35 -1.41 16.96
C LYS A 39 3.70 -2.02 17.35
N VAL A 40 4.59 -2.25 16.39
CA VAL A 40 5.79 -3.06 16.59
C VAL A 40 7.07 -2.34 16.23
N TYR A 41 7.25 -1.92 14.97
CA TYR A 41 8.56 -1.43 14.53
C TYR A 41 8.90 -0.05 15.13
N TRP A 42 7.93 0.86 15.16
CA TRP A 42 8.02 2.12 15.88
C TRP A 42 7.43 1.97 17.28
N GLY A 43 6.29 1.28 17.41
CA GLY A 43 5.77 0.85 18.71
C GLY A 43 5.19 1.97 19.58
N TYR A 44 4.77 3.09 18.99
CA TYR A 44 4.14 4.18 19.74
C TYR A 44 2.67 3.90 20.09
N ALA A 45 2.04 2.90 19.45
CA ALA A 45 0.67 2.46 19.74
C ALA A 45 0.58 0.93 19.89
N PRO A 46 1.29 0.32 20.86
CA PRO A 46 1.43 -1.14 20.95
C PRO A 46 0.12 -1.87 21.28
N ASN A 47 -0.81 -1.17 21.95
CA ASN A 47 -2.12 -1.70 22.35
C ASN A 47 -3.24 -1.33 21.36
N GLU A 48 -2.89 -0.82 20.16
CA GLU A 48 -3.88 -0.49 19.13
C GLU A 48 -4.63 -1.76 18.68
N SER A 49 -5.95 -1.69 18.68
CA SER A 49 -6.84 -2.77 18.26
C SER A 49 -8.00 -2.18 17.47
N LEU A 50 -7.76 -1.83 16.21
CA LEU A 50 -8.75 -1.26 15.30
C LEU A 50 -9.34 -2.34 14.39
N SER A 51 -10.63 -2.22 14.08
CA SER A 51 -11.27 -2.98 13.00
C SER A 51 -10.83 -2.49 11.62
N ASN A 52 -11.07 -3.29 10.59
CA ASN A 52 -10.75 -2.90 9.21
C ASN A 52 -11.46 -1.61 8.78
N ASP A 53 -12.70 -1.41 9.20
CA ASP A 53 -13.46 -0.18 8.90
C ASP A 53 -12.85 1.05 9.59
N GLU A 54 -12.32 0.89 10.80
CA GLU A 54 -11.60 1.96 11.51
C GLU A 54 -10.24 2.26 10.88
N LEU A 55 -9.54 1.24 10.35
CA LEU A 55 -8.32 1.43 9.58
C LEU A 55 -8.58 2.22 8.29
N ILE A 56 -9.64 1.89 7.54
CA ILE A 56 -10.06 2.63 6.33
C ILE A 56 -10.41 4.09 6.65
N ARG A 57 -11.00 4.35 7.82
CA ARG A 57 -11.31 5.70 8.30
C ARG A 57 -10.11 6.45 8.87
N GLU A 58 -8.93 5.81 8.89
CA GLU A 58 -7.69 6.37 9.42
C GLU A 58 -7.80 6.77 10.91
N ASN A 59 -8.56 6.02 11.71
CA ASN A 59 -8.78 6.29 13.14
C ASN A 59 -7.56 6.00 14.05
N TYR A 60 -6.36 5.96 13.48
CA TYR A 60 -5.10 5.77 14.20
C TYR A 60 -4.33 7.10 14.31
N GLN A 61 -3.39 7.17 15.25
CA GLN A 61 -2.44 8.28 15.30
C GLN A 61 -1.35 8.08 14.22
N GLY A 62 -1.02 9.14 13.48
CA GLY A 62 0.04 9.14 12.47
C GLY A 62 -0.50 9.17 11.03
N ILE A 63 0.38 9.44 10.07
CA ILE A 63 0.06 9.49 8.63
C ILE A 63 1.14 8.76 7.82
N ARG A 64 0.77 8.28 6.63
CA ARG A 64 1.66 7.62 5.66
C ARG A 64 1.66 8.33 4.29
N PRO A 65 2.11 9.59 4.21
CA PRO A 65 2.04 10.37 2.98
C PRO A 65 2.90 9.74 1.87
N ALA A 66 2.35 9.68 0.65
CA ALA A 66 3.03 9.17 -0.52
C ALA A 66 3.35 10.31 -1.52
N PRO A 67 4.56 10.35 -2.10
CA PRO A 67 4.88 11.35 -3.13
C PRO A 67 3.95 11.27 -4.36
N GLY A 68 3.47 12.43 -4.79
CA GLY A 68 2.46 12.61 -5.84
C GLY A 68 1.05 12.91 -5.32
N TYR A 69 0.80 12.78 -4.01
CA TYR A 69 -0.45 13.22 -3.38
C TYR A 69 -0.41 14.71 -3.05
N PRO A 70 -1.56 15.38 -2.84
CA PRO A 70 -1.61 16.82 -2.53
C PRO A 70 -0.74 17.25 -1.33
N ALA A 71 -0.55 16.37 -0.33
CA ALA A 71 0.31 16.65 0.83
C ALA A 71 1.82 16.62 0.51
N CYS A 72 2.23 15.91 -0.55
CA CYS A 72 3.60 15.79 -1.02
C CYS A 72 3.61 15.73 -2.56
N PRO A 73 3.36 16.84 -3.27
CA PRO A 73 3.08 16.82 -4.71
C PRO A 73 4.31 16.44 -5.56
N GLU A 74 5.52 16.68 -5.05
CA GLU A 74 6.76 16.42 -5.77
C GLU A 74 7.04 14.92 -5.92
N HIS A 75 6.87 14.40 -7.13
CA HIS A 75 7.07 12.98 -7.44
C HIS A 75 8.53 12.54 -7.31
N THR A 76 9.49 13.45 -7.43
CA THR A 76 10.93 13.17 -7.37
C THR A 76 11.37 12.67 -6.00
N GLU A 77 10.60 12.94 -4.94
CA GLU A 77 10.82 12.43 -3.58
C GLU A 77 10.72 10.88 -3.49
N LYS A 78 10.24 10.20 -4.54
CA LYS A 78 10.35 8.74 -4.65
C LYS A 78 11.79 8.27 -4.80
N GLY A 79 12.68 9.09 -5.38
CA GLY A 79 14.09 8.76 -5.59
C GLY A 79 14.82 8.43 -4.28
N PRO A 80 14.78 9.33 -3.28
CA PRO A 80 15.32 9.05 -1.95
C PRO A 80 14.74 7.81 -1.27
N ILE A 81 13.43 7.53 -1.42
CA ILE A 81 12.79 6.33 -0.86
C ILE A 81 13.40 5.07 -1.50
N TRP A 82 13.52 5.03 -2.83
CA TRP A 82 14.15 3.93 -3.54
C TRP A 82 15.59 3.69 -3.10
N GLN A 83 16.37 4.76 -2.93
CA GLN A 83 17.76 4.64 -2.48
C GLN A 83 17.88 4.05 -1.07
N ARG A 84 16.98 4.43 -0.16
CA ARG A 84 17.00 3.96 1.24
C ARG A 84 16.43 2.56 1.42
N ALA A 85 15.48 2.15 0.56
CA ALA A 85 14.87 0.82 0.61
C ALA A 85 15.73 -0.28 -0.04
N LEU A 86 16.78 0.10 -0.78
CA LEU A 86 17.72 -0.82 -1.46
C LEU A 86 19.02 -1.10 -0.66
N ILE A 87 19.07 -0.70 0.61
CA ILE A 87 20.18 -0.95 1.54
C ILE A 87 19.79 -2.08 2.48
#